data_AF-A0A2M7C6V5-F1
#
_entry.id   AF-A0A2M7C6V5-F1
#
_cell.length_a   1.000
_cell.length_b   1.000
_cell.length_c   1.000
_cell.angle_alpha   90.00
_cell.angle_beta   90.00
_cell.angle_gamma   90.00
#
_symmetry.space_group_name_H-M   'P 1'
#
loop_
_entity.id
_entity.type
_entity.pdbx_description
1 polymer ?
#
loop_
_entity_poly.entity_id
_entity_poly.type
_entity_poly.pdbx_seq_one_letter_code
_entity_poly.pdbx_strand_id
1 'polypeptide(L)'
;MLLFAHELELLKYASWMHDMGKIGVRECILAKPGKLSAEEFEQIKNHTVFTREILGKIHFKREFRQIPEIAASHHENVDGSGYPRGIKGAAIPFFARIIAVSDVFDALTSKRHYREPMPLLGVLNILKEGTGAKFDPVCVGAFFKISLLDIARGINLEKAENFVIVSEDAELLKKYSLEDFYRVILSSEFSPAQSSVVEAFSKYYGK
;
A
#
# COMPACT_ATOMS: atom_id res chain seq x y z
N MET A 1 -0.86 18.75 3.84
CA MET A 1 0.55 19.02 3.54
C MET A 1 0.72 18.84 2.05
N LEU A 2 1.29 19.83 1.35
CA LEU A 2 1.65 19.71 -0.06
C LEU A 2 3.12 19.30 -0.13
N LEU A 3 3.45 18.28 -0.91
CA LEU A 3 4.82 17.82 -1.14
C LEU A 3 5.42 18.60 -2.32
N PHE A 4 6.70 18.94 -2.23
CA PHE A 4 7.45 19.51 -3.35
C PHE A 4 7.72 18.44 -4.42
N ALA A 5 8.00 18.87 -5.66
CA ALA A 5 8.26 17.95 -6.78
C ALA A 5 9.40 16.95 -6.50
N HIS A 6 10.48 17.40 -5.83
CA HIS A 6 11.60 16.53 -5.48
C HIS A 6 11.24 15.51 -4.38
N GLU A 7 10.34 15.85 -3.46
CA GLU A 7 9.82 14.93 -2.44
C GLU A 7 8.95 13.84 -3.06
N LEU A 8 8.16 14.18 -4.09
CA LEU A 8 7.38 13.21 -4.85
C LEU A 8 8.28 12.23 -5.60
N GLU A 9 9.35 12.71 -6.23
CA GLU A 9 10.33 11.83 -6.89
C GLU A 9 11.08 10.95 -5.87
N LEU A 10 11.44 11.50 -4.70
CA LEU A 10 12.05 10.74 -3.62
C LEU A 10 11.13 9.62 -3.13
N LEU A 11 9.86 9.93 -2.86
CA LEU A 11 8.85 8.96 -2.48
C LEU A 11 8.70 7.90 -3.58
N LYS A 12 8.57 8.30 -4.84
CA LYS A 12 8.41 7.38 -5.98
C LYS A 12 9.57 6.39 -6.10
N TYR A 13 10.82 6.85 -6.05
CA TYR A 13 11.97 5.96 -6.15
C TYR A 13 12.11 5.04 -4.93
N ALA A 14 11.85 5.55 -3.72
CA ALA A 14 11.84 4.72 -2.53
C ALA A 14 10.73 3.65 -2.59
N SER A 15 9.54 4.01 -3.08
CA SER A 15 8.43 3.07 -3.31
C SER A 15 8.79 2.01 -4.33
N TRP A 16 9.44 2.33 -5.44
CA TRP A 16 9.87 1.31 -6.42
C TRP A 16 10.92 0.34 -5.86
N MET A 17 11.74 0.80 -4.90
CA MET A 17 12.87 0.05 -4.40
C MET A 17 12.64 -0.62 -3.03
N HIS A 18 11.46 -0.45 -2.41
CA HIS A 18 11.18 -0.92 -1.03
C HIS A 18 11.50 -2.41 -0.82
N ASP A 19 11.23 -3.22 -1.84
CA ASP A 19 11.36 -4.68 -1.84
C ASP A 19 12.64 -5.22 -2.51
N MET A 20 13.59 -4.35 -2.89
CA MET A 20 14.82 -4.75 -3.61
C MET A 20 15.62 -5.84 -2.89
N GLY A 21 15.58 -5.88 -1.57
CA GLY A 21 16.26 -6.87 -0.76
C GLY A 21 15.69 -8.28 -0.84
N LYS A 22 14.52 -8.49 -1.48
CA LYS A 22 14.00 -9.84 -1.73
C LYS A 22 14.97 -10.68 -2.56
N ILE A 23 15.84 -10.06 -3.36
CA ILE A 23 16.94 -10.72 -4.09
C ILE A 23 17.87 -11.51 -3.13
N GLY A 24 18.01 -11.08 -1.88
CA GLY A 24 18.81 -11.75 -0.86
C GLY A 24 18.08 -12.88 -0.10
N VAL A 25 16.79 -13.10 -0.35
CA VAL A 25 15.99 -14.14 0.32
C VAL A 25 15.95 -15.39 -0.55
N ARG A 26 15.98 -16.57 0.08
CA ARG A 26 15.95 -17.85 -0.64
C ARG A 26 14.64 -18.03 -1.42
N GLU A 27 14.76 -18.45 -2.68
CA GLU A 27 13.63 -18.70 -3.57
C GLU A 27 12.62 -19.69 -2.98
N CYS A 28 13.08 -20.76 -2.34
CA CYS A 28 12.20 -21.77 -1.73
C CYS A 28 11.30 -21.22 -0.62
N ILE A 29 11.65 -20.07 -0.03
CA ILE A 29 10.85 -19.37 0.97
C ILE A 29 9.93 -18.35 0.29
N LEU A 30 10.47 -17.56 -0.65
CA LEU A 30 9.70 -16.54 -1.39
C LEU A 30 8.57 -17.15 -2.21
N ALA A 31 8.82 -18.29 -2.86
CA ALA A 31 7.87 -18.99 -3.72
C ALA A 31 7.09 -20.10 -2.99
N LYS A 32 7.19 -20.19 -1.66
CA LYS A 32 6.54 -21.25 -0.89
C LYS A 32 5.01 -21.18 -1.06
N PRO A 33 4.34 -22.27 -1.48
CA PRO A 33 2.89 -22.31 -1.49
C PRO A 33 2.37 -22.41 -0.05
N GLY A 34 1.50 -21.48 0.34
CA GLY A 34 0.84 -21.48 1.66
C GLY A 34 1.52 -20.60 2.71
N LYS A 35 1.29 -20.92 3.99
CA LYS A 35 1.81 -20.13 5.11
C LYS A 35 3.27 -20.45 5.40
N LEU A 36 4.02 -19.41 5.75
CA LEU A 36 5.39 -19.54 6.25
C LEU A 36 5.38 -20.02 7.70
N SER A 37 6.40 -20.79 8.08
CA SER A 37 6.72 -21.03 9.49
C SER A 37 7.24 -19.74 10.13
N ALA A 38 7.30 -19.70 11.46
CA ALA A 38 7.89 -18.56 12.18
C ALA A 38 9.34 -18.30 11.74
N GLU A 39 10.13 -19.36 11.58
CA GLU A 39 11.53 -19.29 11.16
C GLU A 39 11.67 -18.76 9.73
N GLU A 40 10.83 -19.22 8.80
CA GLU A 40 10.79 -18.73 7.42
C GLU A 40 10.37 -17.25 7.38
N PHE A 41 9.43 -16.86 8.23
CA PHE A 41 9.00 -15.47 8.33
C PHE A 41 10.13 -14.56 8.83
N GLU A 42 10.90 -14.97 9.85
CA GLU A 42 12.10 -14.23 10.28
C GLU A 42 13.13 -14.09 9.15
N GLN A 43 13.26 -15.11 8.29
CA GLN A 43 14.14 -15.01 7.12
C GLN A 43 13.61 -14.01 6.09
N ILE A 44 12.30 -13.97 5.84
CA ILE A 44 11.71 -12.97 4.94
C ILE A 44 11.93 -11.56 5.46
N LYS A 45 11.81 -11.31 6.77
CA LYS A 45 12.03 -9.95 7.34
C LYS A 45 13.39 -9.36 6.95
N ASN A 46 14.41 -10.20 6.73
CA ASN A 46 15.73 -9.71 6.33
C ASN A 46 15.75 -8.98 4.99
N HIS A 47 14.73 -9.10 4.12
CA HIS A 47 14.68 -8.33 2.89
C HIS A 47 14.75 -6.81 3.17
N THR A 48 14.23 -6.30 4.29
CA THR A 48 14.36 -4.87 4.61
C THR A 48 15.81 -4.49 4.92
N VAL A 49 16.55 -5.38 5.59
CA VAL A 49 17.99 -5.21 5.86
C VAL A 49 18.77 -5.24 4.56
N PHE A 50 18.52 -6.23 3.70
CA PHE A 50 19.15 -6.35 2.39
C PHE A 50 18.82 -5.16 1.48
N THR A 51 17.58 -4.65 1.51
CA THR A 51 17.19 -3.42 0.79
C THR A 51 18.10 -2.26 1.22
N ARG A 52 18.29 -2.05 2.53
CA ARG A 52 19.17 -0.99 3.03
C ARG A 52 20.62 -1.16 2.59
N GLU A 53 21.14 -2.37 2.65
CA GLU A 53 22.53 -2.68 2.30
C GLU A 53 22.81 -2.53 0.79
N ILE A 54 21.91 -3.03 -0.05
CA ILE A 54 22.03 -2.95 -1.51
C ILE A 54 21.95 -1.49 -1.94
N LEU A 55 20.90 -0.78 -1.51
CA LEU A 55 20.71 0.62 -1.89
C LEU A 55 21.78 1.53 -1.27
N GLY A 56 22.28 1.21 -0.07
CA GLY A 56 23.36 1.96 0.59
C GLY A 56 24.69 1.95 -0.18
N LYS A 57 24.89 1.01 -1.11
CA LYS A 57 26.06 0.96 -2.00
C LYS A 57 25.92 1.84 -3.24
N ILE A 58 24.73 2.40 -3.50
CA ILE A 58 24.44 3.25 -4.66
C ILE A 58 24.74 4.71 -4.29
N HIS A 59 25.42 5.42 -5.19
CA HIS A 59 25.66 6.85 -5.01
C HIS A 59 24.44 7.68 -5.44
N PHE A 60 23.58 8.01 -4.48
CA PHE A 60 22.46 8.92 -4.70
C PHE A 60 22.87 10.39 -4.64
N LYS A 61 22.24 11.23 -5.48
CA LYS A 61 22.28 12.69 -5.32
C LYS A 61 21.76 13.09 -3.94
N ARG A 62 22.15 14.27 -3.45
CA ARG A 62 21.91 14.71 -2.06
C ARG A 62 20.44 14.61 -1.66
N GLU A 63 19.56 15.04 -2.54
CA GLU A 63 18.10 15.04 -2.40
C GLU A 63 17.49 13.62 -2.33
N PHE A 64 18.22 12.59 -2.76
CA PHE A 64 17.76 11.20 -2.80
C PHE A 64 18.49 10.26 -1.83
N ARG A 65 19.40 10.79 -1.00
CA ARG A 65 20.19 9.97 -0.06
C ARG A 65 19.36 9.23 0.99
N GLN A 66 18.11 9.63 1.20
CA GLN A 66 17.21 8.99 2.14
C GLN A 66 16.52 7.73 1.57
N ILE A 67 16.63 7.45 0.25
CA ILE A 67 15.99 6.30 -0.39
C ILE A 67 16.27 4.98 0.36
N PRO A 68 17.52 4.59 0.68
CA PRO A 68 17.79 3.32 1.35
C PRO A 68 17.05 3.18 2.69
N GLU A 69 16.96 4.28 3.42
CA GLU A 69 16.38 4.32 4.76
C GLU A 69 14.85 4.28 4.71
N ILE A 70 14.26 5.01 3.77
CA ILE A 70 12.81 5.00 3.53
C ILE A 70 12.38 3.61 3.05
N ALA A 71 13.04 3.09 2.02
CA ALA A 71 12.76 1.80 1.42
C ALA A 71 12.85 0.67 2.46
N ALA A 72 13.86 0.66 3.31
CA ALA A 72 14.04 -0.37 4.34
C ALA A 72 13.09 -0.25 5.55
N SER A 73 12.41 0.88 5.74
CA SER A 73 11.55 1.12 6.91
C SER A 73 10.06 0.87 6.64
N HIS A 74 9.67 0.36 5.47
CA HIS A 74 8.26 0.21 5.09
C HIS A 74 7.49 -0.84 5.92
N HIS A 75 8.19 -1.66 6.71
CA HIS A 75 7.61 -2.61 7.66
C HIS A 75 7.77 -2.21 9.14
N GLU A 76 8.24 -0.99 9.42
CA GLU A 76 8.18 -0.43 10.76
C GLU A 76 6.72 -0.09 11.10
N ASN A 77 6.30 -0.45 12.31
CA ASN A 77 4.97 -0.14 12.82
C ASN A 77 5.07 1.10 13.72
N VAL A 78 4.07 1.97 13.67
CA VAL A 78 4.04 3.21 14.48
C VAL A 78 4.23 2.97 15.97
N ASP A 79 3.71 1.87 16.51
CA ASP A 79 3.88 1.43 17.91
C ASP A 79 5.25 0.81 18.24
N GLY A 80 6.08 0.56 17.23
CA GLY A 80 7.41 -0.07 17.33
C GLY A 80 7.43 -1.58 17.35
N SER A 81 6.30 -2.25 17.11
CA SER A 81 6.25 -3.71 16.97
C SER A 81 6.76 -4.21 15.60
N GLY A 82 7.11 -3.29 14.70
CA GLY A 82 7.60 -3.59 13.36
C GLY A 82 9.08 -3.92 13.31
N TYR A 83 9.61 -4.00 12.09
CA TYR A 83 10.99 -4.40 11.81
C TYR A 83 11.55 -3.56 10.64
N PRO A 84 12.89 -3.49 10.46
CA PRO A 84 13.94 -4.25 11.14
C PRO A 84 14.44 -3.66 12.47
N ARG A 85 14.13 -2.41 12.82
CA ARG A 85 14.72 -1.75 13.99
C ARG A 85 13.74 -1.54 15.16
N GLY A 86 12.44 -1.67 14.94
CA GLY A 86 11.44 -1.46 16.00
C GLY A 86 11.35 0.01 16.42
N ILE A 87 11.60 0.93 15.48
CA ILE A 87 11.53 2.37 15.73
C ILE A 87 10.07 2.85 15.73
N LYS A 88 9.78 3.93 16.46
CA LYS A 88 8.40 4.35 16.79
C LYS A 88 8.04 5.72 16.23
N GLY A 89 6.77 5.86 15.85
CA GLY A 89 6.17 7.14 15.48
C GLY A 89 7.01 7.96 14.50
N ALA A 90 7.38 9.18 14.89
CA ALA A 90 8.11 10.11 14.04
C ALA A 90 9.56 9.70 13.73
N ALA A 91 10.13 8.72 14.43
CA ALA A 91 11.43 8.16 14.07
C ALA A 91 11.36 7.38 12.75
N ILE A 92 10.17 6.90 12.36
CA ILE A 92 9.94 6.25 11.07
C ILE A 92 9.91 7.32 9.98
N PRO A 93 10.74 7.20 8.92
CA PRO A 93 10.72 8.13 7.81
C PRO A 93 9.30 8.34 7.30
N PHE A 94 8.89 9.59 7.13
CA PHE A 94 7.51 9.91 6.77
C PHE A 94 7.06 9.19 5.49
N PHE A 95 7.92 9.14 4.47
CA PHE A 95 7.65 8.42 3.24
C PHE A 95 7.54 6.89 3.42
N ALA A 96 8.22 6.30 4.41
CA ALA A 96 8.07 4.88 4.72
C ALA A 96 6.68 4.58 5.32
N ARG A 97 6.14 5.51 6.13
CA ARG A 97 4.77 5.42 6.66
C ARG A 97 3.71 5.51 5.55
N ILE A 98 3.96 6.30 4.50
CA ILE A 98 3.10 6.32 3.30
C ILE A 98 3.19 4.97 2.57
N ILE A 99 4.41 4.49 2.30
CA ILE A 99 4.64 3.23 1.60
C ILE A 99 3.96 2.07 2.34
N ALA A 100 4.06 2.01 3.67
CA ALA A 100 3.45 0.94 4.48
C ALA A 100 1.93 0.81 4.27
N VAL A 101 1.21 1.93 4.13
CA VAL A 101 -0.23 1.91 3.87
C VAL A 101 -0.52 1.41 2.45
N SER A 102 0.20 1.95 1.45
CA SER A 102 0.02 1.57 0.05
C SER A 102 0.40 0.11 -0.22
N ASP A 103 1.52 -0.37 0.35
CA ASP A 103 1.99 -1.75 0.23
C ASP A 103 0.98 -2.74 0.82
N VAL A 104 0.46 -2.47 2.03
CA VAL A 104 -0.55 -3.36 2.61
C VAL A 104 -1.84 -3.36 1.80
N PHE A 105 -2.29 -2.20 1.31
CA PHE A 105 -3.46 -2.14 0.46
C PHE A 105 -3.26 -2.96 -0.81
N ASP A 106 -2.21 -2.67 -1.59
CA ASP A 106 -1.90 -3.39 -2.82
C ASP A 106 -1.74 -4.89 -2.58
N ALA A 107 -0.99 -5.27 -1.54
CA ALA A 107 -0.79 -6.67 -1.21
C ALA A 107 -2.10 -7.42 -0.97
N LEU A 108 -3.09 -6.79 -0.34
CA LEU A 108 -4.38 -7.39 -0.02
C LEU A 108 -5.39 -7.33 -1.17
N THR A 109 -5.31 -6.33 -2.04
CA THR A 109 -6.21 -6.16 -3.20
C THR A 109 -5.74 -6.87 -4.45
N SER A 110 -4.46 -7.22 -4.54
CA SER A 110 -3.88 -7.83 -5.75
C SER A 110 -3.98 -9.35 -5.74
N LYS A 111 -4.25 -9.93 -6.91
CA LYS A 111 -4.29 -11.39 -7.10
C LYS A 111 -2.88 -11.96 -7.04
N ARG A 112 -2.67 -12.98 -6.21
CA ARG A 112 -1.39 -13.69 -6.08
C ARG A 112 -1.60 -15.17 -6.37
N HIS A 113 -0.55 -15.88 -6.80
CA HIS A 113 -0.61 -17.31 -7.14
C HIS A 113 -1.25 -18.19 -6.04
N TYR A 114 -1.15 -17.77 -4.78
CA TYR A 114 -1.64 -18.49 -3.60
C TYR A 114 -2.86 -17.84 -2.94
N ARG A 115 -3.36 -16.69 -3.43
CA ARG A 115 -4.42 -15.93 -2.76
C ARG A 115 -5.21 -15.03 -3.72
N GLU A 116 -6.52 -15.18 -3.70
CA GLU A 116 -7.44 -14.24 -4.36
C GLU A 116 -7.49 -12.88 -3.64
N PRO A 117 -7.81 -11.78 -4.34
CA PRO A 117 -8.02 -10.48 -3.72
C PRO A 117 -8.98 -10.55 -2.52
N MET A 118 -8.62 -9.88 -1.42
CA MET A 118 -9.51 -9.73 -0.28
C MET A 118 -10.68 -8.79 -0.64
N PRO A 119 -11.90 -9.02 -0.13
CA PRO A 119 -12.99 -8.05 -0.26
C PRO A 119 -12.59 -6.68 0.27
N LEU A 120 -12.92 -5.61 -0.45
CA LEU A 120 -12.45 -4.25 -0.12
C LEU A 120 -12.80 -3.84 1.32
N LEU A 121 -14.02 -4.16 1.78
CA LEU A 121 -14.43 -3.88 3.17
C LEU A 121 -13.43 -4.46 4.20
N GLY A 122 -12.94 -5.68 3.98
CA GLY A 122 -11.95 -6.30 4.85
C GLY A 122 -10.60 -5.58 4.82
N VAL A 123 -10.16 -5.16 3.63
CA VAL A 123 -8.92 -4.38 3.47
C VAL A 123 -9.02 -3.03 4.20
N LEU A 124 -10.14 -2.32 4.03
CA LEU A 124 -10.38 -1.03 4.68
C LEU A 124 -10.47 -1.16 6.20
N ASN A 125 -11.10 -2.23 6.71
CA ASN A 125 -11.13 -2.53 8.14
C ASN A 125 -9.71 -2.75 8.69
N ILE A 126 -8.87 -3.53 8.00
CA ILE A 126 -7.47 -3.73 8.41
C ILE A 126 -6.70 -2.41 8.52
N LEU A 127 -6.89 -1.48 7.57
CA LEU A 127 -6.25 -0.17 7.62
C LEU A 127 -6.78 0.69 8.78
N LYS A 128 -8.11 0.70 9.00
CA LYS A 128 -8.74 1.46 10.10
C LYS A 128 -8.34 0.91 11.47
N GLU A 129 -8.45 -0.39 11.67
CA GLU A 129 -8.10 -1.07 12.93
C GLU A 129 -6.60 -0.97 13.23
N GLY A 130 -5.74 -1.00 12.21
CA GLY A 130 -4.29 -0.85 12.36
C GLY A 130 -3.83 0.59 12.63
N THR A 131 -4.73 1.58 12.62
CA THR A 131 -4.38 2.99 12.79
C THR A 131 -3.83 3.27 14.20
N GLY A 132 -2.67 3.92 14.29
CA GLY A 132 -1.99 4.23 15.55
C GLY A 132 -1.13 3.09 16.11
N ALA A 133 -1.34 1.86 15.64
CA ALA A 133 -0.50 0.71 15.97
C ALA A 133 0.47 0.40 14.82
N LYS A 134 -0.07 -0.09 13.70
CA LYS A 134 0.69 -0.40 12.49
C LYS A 134 0.89 0.84 11.62
N PHE A 135 -0.17 1.58 11.38
CA PHE A 135 -0.19 2.68 10.42
C PHE A 135 -0.25 4.05 11.08
N ASP A 136 0.33 5.04 10.42
CA ASP A 136 0.22 6.43 10.85
C ASP A 136 -1.20 6.97 10.57
N PRO A 137 -1.88 7.55 11.58
CA PRO A 137 -3.22 8.12 11.40
C PRO A 137 -3.31 9.18 10.31
N VAL A 138 -2.25 9.97 10.07
CA VAL A 138 -2.21 10.98 9.01
C VAL A 138 -2.15 10.31 7.64
N CYS A 139 -1.36 9.25 7.49
CA CYS A 139 -1.25 8.50 6.24
C CYS A 139 -2.55 7.76 5.91
N VAL A 140 -3.16 7.09 6.90
CA VAL A 140 -4.47 6.43 6.70
C VAL A 140 -5.55 7.48 6.37
N GLY A 141 -5.60 8.58 7.12
CA GLY A 141 -6.57 9.65 6.85
C GLY A 141 -6.40 10.28 5.46
N ALA A 142 -5.18 10.39 4.95
CA ALA A 142 -4.93 10.85 3.59
C ALA A 142 -5.33 9.80 2.54
N PHE A 143 -5.04 8.52 2.79
CA PHE A 143 -5.39 7.41 1.90
C PHE A 143 -6.91 7.29 1.72
N PHE A 144 -7.68 7.43 2.80
CA PHE A 144 -9.14 7.39 2.75
C PHE A 144 -9.78 8.59 2.03
N LYS A 145 -9.03 9.68 1.78
CA LYS A 145 -9.49 10.84 0.99
C LYS A 145 -9.25 10.67 -0.52
N ILE A 146 -8.54 9.63 -0.95
CA ILE A 146 -8.33 9.36 -2.37
C ILE A 146 -9.68 9.07 -3.03
N SER A 147 -9.88 9.61 -4.24
CA SER A 147 -11.12 9.38 -4.99
C SER A 147 -11.24 7.91 -5.40
N LEU A 148 -12.47 7.40 -5.51
CA LEU A 148 -12.68 6.03 -5.99
C LEU A 148 -12.16 5.83 -7.42
N LEU A 149 -12.16 6.88 -8.24
CA LEU A 149 -11.57 6.85 -9.57
C LEU A 149 -10.06 6.56 -9.50
N ASP A 150 -9.34 7.23 -8.62
CA ASP A 150 -7.90 7.05 -8.48
C ASP A 150 -7.55 5.71 -7.83
N ILE A 151 -8.37 5.21 -6.89
CA ILE A 151 -8.24 3.85 -6.37
C ILE A 151 -8.46 2.83 -7.48
N ALA A 152 -9.53 2.97 -8.28
CA ALA A 152 -9.84 2.07 -9.38
C ALA A 152 -8.73 2.07 -10.44
N ARG A 153 -8.12 3.22 -10.73
CA ARG A 153 -6.93 3.30 -11.59
C ARG A 153 -5.73 2.60 -10.95
N GLY A 154 -5.47 2.87 -9.67
CA GLY A 154 -4.36 2.30 -8.91
C GLY A 154 -4.33 0.77 -8.93
N ILE A 155 -5.44 0.13 -8.59
CA ILE A 155 -5.55 -1.35 -8.54
C ILE A 155 -5.50 -2.01 -9.92
N ASN A 156 -5.64 -1.25 -11.00
CA ASN A 156 -5.63 -1.75 -12.37
C ASN A 156 -4.42 -1.24 -13.19
N LEU A 157 -3.40 -0.65 -12.54
CA LEU A 157 -2.25 -0.06 -13.22
C LEU A 157 -1.51 -1.04 -14.14
N GLU A 158 -1.44 -2.32 -13.77
CA GLU A 158 -0.74 -3.35 -14.57
C GLU A 158 -1.48 -3.74 -15.86
N LYS A 159 -2.74 -3.33 -16.02
CA LYS A 159 -3.57 -3.64 -17.21
C LYS A 159 -3.52 -2.55 -18.28
N ALA A 160 -2.46 -1.74 -18.23
CA ALA A 160 -2.30 -0.43 -18.85
C ALA A 160 -2.64 -0.32 -20.34
N GLU A 161 -2.64 -1.41 -21.11
CA GLU A 161 -2.91 -1.33 -22.55
C GLU A 161 -4.40 -1.36 -22.91
N ASN A 162 -5.29 -1.90 -22.06
CA ASN A 162 -6.73 -2.04 -22.40
C ASN A 162 -7.71 -1.69 -21.27
N PHE A 163 -7.23 -1.26 -20.11
CA PHE A 163 -8.10 -0.90 -19.00
C PHE A 163 -8.66 0.52 -19.15
N VAL A 164 -9.93 0.61 -19.50
CA VAL A 164 -10.67 1.88 -19.61
C VAL A 164 -11.83 1.88 -18.62
N ILE A 165 -11.87 2.89 -17.77
CA ILE A 165 -13.04 3.21 -16.96
C ILE A 165 -13.98 4.01 -17.87
N VAL A 166 -15.23 3.55 -18.02
CA VAL A 166 -16.19 4.23 -18.90
C VAL A 166 -16.48 5.62 -18.34
N SER A 167 -16.68 6.59 -19.22
CA SER A 167 -16.74 8.01 -18.83
C SER A 167 -17.79 8.30 -17.75
N GLU A 168 -18.94 7.64 -17.81
CA GLU A 168 -20.01 7.79 -16.82
C GLU A 168 -19.59 7.29 -15.44
N ASP A 169 -19.00 6.09 -15.36
CA ASP A 169 -18.47 5.56 -14.11
C ASP A 169 -17.31 6.45 -13.61
N ALA A 170 -16.46 6.97 -14.48
CA ALA A 170 -15.37 7.86 -14.09
C ALA A 170 -15.86 9.17 -13.43
N GLU A 171 -16.87 9.82 -14.03
CA GLU A 171 -17.47 11.03 -13.49
C GLU A 171 -18.21 10.78 -12.18
N LEU A 172 -18.80 9.59 -12.02
CA LEU A 172 -19.41 9.17 -10.75
C LEU A 172 -18.34 8.93 -9.68
N LEU A 173 -17.36 8.07 -9.95
CA LEU A 173 -16.34 7.64 -9.00
C LEU A 173 -15.42 8.78 -8.54
N LYS A 174 -15.22 9.82 -9.37
CA LYS A 174 -14.45 11.01 -9.00
C LYS A 174 -15.10 11.82 -7.87
N LYS A 175 -16.42 11.70 -7.68
CA LYS A 175 -17.19 12.47 -6.67
C LYS A 175 -17.11 11.87 -5.27
N TYR A 176 -16.69 10.62 -5.16
CA TYR A 176 -16.66 9.89 -3.89
C TYR A 176 -15.22 9.58 -3.50
N SER A 177 -14.90 9.81 -2.23
CA SER A 177 -13.67 9.32 -1.63
C SER A 177 -13.82 7.87 -1.19
N LEU A 178 -12.69 7.24 -0.89
CA LEU A 178 -12.68 5.91 -0.27
C LEU A 178 -13.35 5.89 1.12
N GLU A 179 -13.30 7.00 1.87
CA GLU A 179 -14.04 7.19 3.12
C GLU A 179 -15.56 7.19 2.91
N ASP A 180 -16.04 7.88 1.88
CA ASP A 180 -17.48 7.91 1.56
C ASP A 180 -17.94 6.50 1.21
N PHE A 181 -17.18 5.81 0.37
CA PHE A 181 -17.46 4.43 0.00
C PHE A 181 -17.45 3.48 1.19
N TYR A 182 -16.47 3.61 2.09
CA TYR A 182 -16.38 2.83 3.32
C TYR A 182 -17.65 2.96 4.16
N ARG A 183 -18.17 4.19 4.33
CA ARG A 183 -19.42 4.44 5.05
C ARG A 183 -20.63 3.83 4.34
N VAL A 184 -20.65 3.87 3.01
CA VAL A 184 -21.72 3.25 2.21
C VAL A 184 -21.75 1.75 2.44
N ILE A 185 -20.63 1.05 2.26
CA ILE A 185 -20.58 -0.42 2.34
C ILE A 185 -20.69 -0.98 3.77
N LEU A 186 -20.61 -0.12 4.79
CA LEU A 186 -20.95 -0.47 6.17
C LEU A 186 -22.45 -0.45 6.45
N SER A 187 -23.24 0.23 5.62
CA SER A 187 -24.69 0.28 5.75
C SER A 187 -25.33 -1.06 5.41
N SER A 188 -26.42 -1.41 6.09
CA SER A 188 -27.24 -2.58 5.76
C SER A 188 -28.15 -2.35 4.55
N GLU A 189 -28.46 -1.10 4.22
CA GLU A 189 -29.32 -0.72 3.09
C GLU A 189 -28.71 0.46 2.33
N PHE A 190 -28.86 0.44 1.00
CA PHE A 190 -28.33 1.48 0.12
C PHE A 190 -29.48 2.25 -0.53
N SER A 191 -29.38 3.57 -0.54
CA SER A 191 -30.19 4.39 -1.45
C SER A 191 -29.87 4.05 -2.91
N PRO A 192 -30.72 4.41 -3.89
CA PRO A 192 -30.44 4.18 -5.30
C PRO A 192 -29.09 4.76 -5.75
N ALA A 193 -28.75 5.97 -5.27
CA ALA A 193 -27.47 6.62 -5.59
C ALA A 193 -26.27 5.84 -5.02
N GLN A 194 -26.38 5.33 -3.78
CA GLN A 194 -25.33 4.53 -3.16
C GLN A 194 -25.15 3.19 -3.87
N SER A 195 -26.25 2.55 -4.29
CA SER A 195 -26.21 1.31 -5.07
C SER A 195 -25.45 1.51 -6.38
N SER A 196 -25.72 2.61 -7.10
CA SER A 196 -25.01 2.93 -8.35
C SER A 196 -23.50 3.10 -8.15
N VAL A 197 -23.07 3.72 -7.05
CA VAL A 197 -21.63 3.88 -6.74
C VAL A 197 -20.98 2.52 -6.43
N VAL A 198 -21.66 1.68 -5.64
CA VAL A 198 -21.19 0.32 -5.32
C VAL A 198 -21.08 -0.53 -6.57
N GLU A 199 -22.09 -0.51 -7.43
CA GLU A 199 -22.08 -1.22 -8.71
C GLU A 199 -20.96 -0.72 -9.62
N ALA A 200 -20.84 0.60 -9.80
CA ALA A 200 -19.80 1.21 -10.63
C ALA A 200 -18.40 0.83 -10.16
N PHE A 201 -18.11 0.97 -8.86
CA PHE A 201 -16.77 0.65 -8.34
C PHE A 201 -16.48 -0.86 -8.40
N SER A 202 -17.47 -1.71 -8.12
CA SER A 202 -17.32 -3.18 -8.15
C SER A 202 -16.94 -3.72 -9.53
N LYS A 203 -17.30 -3.02 -10.61
CA LYS A 203 -16.86 -3.38 -11.98
C LYS A 203 -15.34 -3.37 -12.15
N TYR A 204 -14.63 -2.59 -11.33
CA TYR A 204 -13.20 -2.31 -11.46
C TYR A 204 -12.37 -2.92 -10.32
N TYR A 205 -12.99 -3.42 -9.27
CA TYR A 205 -12.31 -4.06 -8.15
C TYR A 205 -12.06 -5.54 -8.41
N GLY A 206 -10.83 -6.02 -8.18
CA GLY A 206 -10.49 -7.46 -8.18
C GLY A 206 -10.57 -8.17 -9.53
N LYS A 207 -10.66 -7.43 -10.64
CA LYS A 207 -10.48 -7.99 -11.99
C LYS A 207 -9.01 -8.18 -12.32
#